data_AF-F1YI66-F1
#
_entry.id   AF-F1YI66-F1
#
_cell.length_a   1.000
_cell.length_b   1.000
_cell.length_c   1.000
_cell.angle_alpha   90.00
_cell.angle_beta   90.00
_cell.angle_gamma   90.00
#
_symmetry.space_group_name_H-M   'P 1'
#
loop_
_entity.id
_entity.type
_entity.pdbx_description
1 polymer ?
#
loop_
_entity_poly.entity_id
_entity_poly.type
_entity_poly.pdbx_seq_one_letter_code
_entity_poly.pdbx_strand_id
1 'polypeptide(L)'
;MAEVDGDVVGFVTGYRRPAKPDTLMVWQVAVDDAQRGKQIAKRMLCELFAHCAPTGVVAINTTISPDNQASQRLFAGAARQLGLRFAREPFFNADLFVDSHEPEDLYLLTPADIHE
;
A
#
# COMPACT_ATOMS: atom_id res chain seq x y z
N MET A 1 8.26 3.41 -10.81
CA MET A 1 7.32 3.78 -11.89
C MET A 1 7.21 2.61 -12.86
N ALA A 2 6.16 2.55 -13.67
CA ALA A 2 6.00 1.56 -14.73
C ALA A 2 5.88 2.27 -16.07
N GLU A 3 6.53 1.71 -17.09
CA GLU A 3 6.55 2.20 -18.46
C GLU A 3 6.13 1.10 -19.44
N VAL A 4 5.40 1.47 -20.49
CA VAL A 4 5.03 0.60 -21.61
C VAL A 4 5.27 1.39 -22.89
N ASP A 5 6.05 0.82 -23.80
CA ASP A 5 6.40 1.44 -25.10
C ASP A 5 7.00 2.86 -24.99
N GLY A 6 7.63 3.17 -23.85
CA GLY A 6 8.23 4.48 -23.55
C GLY A 6 7.31 5.47 -22.82
N ASP A 7 6.04 5.12 -22.61
CA ASP A 7 5.09 5.96 -21.88
C ASP A 7 4.98 5.53 -20.42
N VAL A 8 4.99 6.50 -19.50
CA VAL A 8 4.75 6.26 -18.07
C VAL A 8 3.28 5.93 -17.86
N VAL A 9 3.01 4.69 -17.47
CA VAL A 9 1.65 4.17 -17.28
C VAL A 9 1.29 3.93 -15.82
N GLY A 10 2.20 4.21 -14.89
CA GLY A 10 1.88 4.08 -13.47
C GLY A 10 3.01 4.47 -12.54
N PHE A 11 2.64 4.79 -11.32
CA PHE A 11 3.57 5.09 -10.24
C PHE A 11 3.08 4.57 -8.90
N VAL A 12 4.04 4.33 -8.02
CA VAL A 12 3.83 4.09 -6.60
C VAL A 12 4.74 5.03 -5.82
N THR A 13 4.20 5.68 -4.80
CA THR A 13 4.96 6.53 -3.87
C THR A 13 4.82 6.04 -2.45
N GLY A 14 5.90 6.19 -1.69
CA GLY A 14 5.92 5.85 -0.29
C GLY A 14 7.18 6.37 0.40
N TYR A 15 7.18 6.31 1.72
CA TYR A 15 8.30 6.73 2.56
C TYR A 15 8.42 5.83 3.78
N ARG A 16 9.63 5.68 4.31
CA ARG A 16 9.86 4.97 5.58
C ARG A 16 9.37 5.84 6.72
N ARG A 17 8.55 5.29 7.62
CA ARG A 17 8.03 6.07 8.75
C ARG A 17 9.18 6.48 9.68
N PRO A 18 9.36 7.77 10.01
CA PRO A 18 10.45 8.21 10.87
C PRO A 18 10.42 7.56 12.26
N ALA A 19 9.24 7.41 12.86
CA ALA A 19 9.06 6.78 14.18
C ALA A 19 9.08 5.24 14.15
N LYS A 20 8.95 4.62 12.97
CA LYS A 20 8.94 3.17 12.81
C LYS A 20 9.62 2.79 11.47
N PRO A 21 10.96 2.86 11.39
CA PRO A 21 11.70 2.79 10.13
C PRO A 21 11.65 1.44 9.42
N ASP A 22 11.17 0.39 10.09
CA ASP A 22 10.90 -0.94 9.54
C ASP A 22 9.60 -0.99 8.71
N THR A 23 8.85 0.11 8.66
CA THR A 23 7.54 0.20 8.01
C THR A 23 7.57 1.22 6.89
N LEU A 24 7.18 0.78 5.69
CA LEU A 24 6.96 1.63 4.52
C LEU A 24 5.52 2.15 4.52
N MET A 25 5.33 3.47 4.62
CA MET A 25 4.04 4.09 4.36
C MET A 25 3.87 4.31 2.85
N VAL A 26 2.89 3.67 2.23
CA VAL A 26 2.54 3.85 0.82
C VAL A 26 1.37 4.83 0.71
N TRP A 27 1.56 5.90 -0.05
CA TRP A 27 0.59 7.00 -0.14
C TRP A 27 -0.21 6.93 -1.44
N GLN A 28 0.45 6.86 -2.59
CA GLN A 28 -0.25 6.83 -3.88
C GLN A 28 0.15 5.62 -4.70
N VAL A 29 -0.84 4.97 -5.28
CA VAL A 29 -0.67 3.98 -6.35
C VAL A 29 -1.61 4.39 -7.47
N ALA A 30 -1.05 4.71 -8.64
CA ALA A 30 -1.81 5.10 -9.81
C ALA A 30 -1.36 4.25 -11.00
N VAL A 31 -2.32 3.82 -11.81
CA VAL A 31 -2.09 3.10 -13.06
C VAL A 31 -3.08 3.64 -14.08
N ASP A 32 -2.58 3.88 -15.29
CA ASP A 32 -3.37 4.29 -16.43
C ASP A 32 -4.52 3.30 -16.69
N ASP A 33 -5.70 3.84 -17.00
CA ASP A 33 -6.93 3.07 -17.18
C ASP A 33 -6.79 2.01 -18.28
N ALA A 34 -6.07 2.30 -19.36
CA ALA A 34 -5.78 1.37 -20.44
C ALA A 34 -4.90 0.19 -20.01
N GLN A 35 -4.26 0.29 -18.84
CA GLN A 35 -3.39 -0.75 -18.29
C GLN A 35 -3.99 -1.50 -17.10
N ARG A 36 -5.26 -1.22 -16.74
CA ARG A 36 -5.98 -1.96 -15.69
C ARG A 36 -6.07 -3.46 -16.03
N GLY A 37 -6.17 -4.28 -14.98
CA GLY A 37 -6.24 -5.75 -15.11
C GLY A 37 -4.90 -6.45 -15.36
N LYS A 38 -3.85 -5.73 -15.79
CA LYS A 38 -2.51 -6.29 -16.07
C LYS A 38 -1.61 -6.46 -14.85
N GLN A 39 -2.16 -6.28 -13.64
CA GLN A 39 -1.44 -6.40 -12.35
C GLN A 39 -0.25 -5.44 -12.18
N ILE A 40 -0.17 -4.34 -12.96
CA ILE A 40 0.94 -3.38 -12.91
C ILE A 40 1.08 -2.76 -11.52
N ALA A 41 -0.02 -2.30 -10.92
CA ALA A 41 -0.03 -1.73 -9.58
C ALA A 41 0.60 -2.67 -8.54
N LYS A 42 0.23 -3.96 -8.58
CA LYS A 42 0.74 -4.97 -7.66
C LYS A 42 2.23 -5.21 -7.85
N ARG A 43 2.69 -5.30 -9.12
CA ARG A 43 4.11 -5.47 -9.45
C ARG A 43 4.93 -4.30 -8.91
N MET A 44 4.51 -3.06 -9.21
CA MET A 44 5.17 -1.86 -8.69
C MET A 44 5.26 -1.84 -7.16
N LEU A 45 4.16 -2.19 -6.47
CA LEU A 45 4.13 -2.25 -5.01
C LEU A 45 5.09 -3.30 -4.44
N CYS A 46 5.08 -4.52 -4.99
CA CYS A 46 5.99 -5.59 -4.56
C CYS A 46 7.45 -5.23 -4.84
N GLU A 47 7.75 -4.61 -5.98
CA GLU A 47 9.11 -4.16 -6.34
C GLU A 47 9.59 -3.06 -5.40
N LEU A 48 8.75 -2.07 -5.08
CA LEU A 48 9.08 -1.04 -4.10
C LEU A 48 9.41 -1.67 -2.73
N PHE A 49 8.58 -2.61 -2.26
CA PHE A 49 8.84 -3.31 -1.00
C PHE A 49 10.15 -4.09 -1.04
N ALA A 50 10.37 -4.89 -2.10
CA ALA A 50 11.60 -5.67 -2.26
C ALA A 50 12.85 -4.78 -2.33
N HIS A 51 12.75 -3.60 -2.94
CA HIS A 51 13.83 -2.62 -2.96
C HIS A 51 14.13 -2.05 -1.56
N CYS A 52 13.10 -1.82 -0.75
CA CYS A 52 13.27 -1.32 0.62
C CYS A 52 13.67 -2.41 1.64
N ALA A 53 13.36 -3.68 1.39
CA ALA A 53 13.56 -4.79 2.33
C ALA A 53 15.02 -4.92 2.83
N PRO A 54 16.07 -4.82 1.99
CA PRO A 54 17.47 -4.84 2.45
C PRO A 54 17.82 -3.74 3.45
N THR A 55 17.02 -2.67 3.55
CA THR A 55 17.23 -1.55 4.47
C THR A 55 16.52 -1.73 5.83
N GLY A 56 15.96 -2.92 6.07
CA GLY A 56 15.25 -3.29 7.29
C GLY A 56 13.74 -3.05 7.24
N VAL A 57 13.17 -2.78 6.07
CA VAL A 57 11.70 -2.68 5.91
C VAL A 57 11.09 -4.07 5.88
N VAL A 58 10.12 -4.32 6.75
CA VAL A 58 9.42 -5.61 6.90
C VAL A 58 7.90 -5.49 6.80
N ALA A 59 7.37 -4.27 6.84
CA ALA A 59 5.94 -4.01 6.81
C ALA A 59 5.55 -2.87 5.86
N ILE A 60 4.29 -2.88 5.40
CA ILE A 60 3.68 -1.80 4.64
C ILE A 60 2.45 -1.28 5.39
N ASN A 61 2.32 0.03 5.46
CA ASN A 61 1.11 0.71 5.89
C ASN A 61 0.55 1.55 4.73
N THR A 62 -0.77 1.66 4.64
CA THR A 62 -1.43 2.53 3.67
C THR A 62 -2.81 2.93 4.19
N THR A 63 -3.33 4.09 3.80
CA THR A 63 -4.72 4.44 4.06
C THR A 63 -5.56 4.18 2.82
N ILE A 64 -6.76 3.63 3.01
CA ILE A 64 -7.68 3.33 1.92
C ILE A 64 -9.10 3.66 2.36
N SER A 65 -9.80 4.46 1.55
CA SER A 65 -11.23 4.71 1.73
C SER A 65 -12.04 3.40 1.69
N PRO A 66 -13.09 3.26 2.51
CA PRO A 66 -13.93 2.06 2.57
C PRO A 66 -14.55 1.65 1.22
N ASP A 67 -14.82 2.62 0.36
CA ASP A 67 -15.41 2.44 -0.98
C ASP A 67 -14.38 2.02 -2.04
N ASN A 68 -13.07 2.19 -1.78
CA ASN A 68 -12.00 1.86 -2.72
C ASN A 68 -11.65 0.35 -2.69
N GLN A 69 -12.60 -0.45 -3.15
CA GLN A 69 -12.52 -1.91 -3.25
C GLN A 69 -11.41 -2.38 -4.21
N ALA A 70 -10.98 -1.53 -5.14
CA ALA A 70 -9.88 -1.83 -6.05
C ALA A 70 -8.54 -1.81 -5.30
N SER A 71 -8.28 -0.76 -4.51
CA SER A 71 -7.09 -0.67 -3.66
C SER A 71 -7.07 -1.76 -2.59
N GLN A 72 -8.20 -2.04 -1.93
CA GLN A 72 -8.27 -3.12 -0.94
C GLN A 72 -7.84 -4.47 -1.54
N ARG A 73 -8.33 -4.80 -2.75
CA ARG A 73 -7.93 -6.01 -3.48
C ARG A 73 -6.47 -5.99 -3.92
N LEU A 74 -5.96 -4.85 -4.36
CA LEU A 74 -4.55 -4.66 -4.70
C LEU A 74 -3.64 -4.98 -3.50
N PHE A 75 -3.88 -4.35 -2.36
CA PHE A 75 -3.05 -4.52 -1.16
C PHE A 75 -3.19 -5.92 -0.55
N ALA A 76 -4.40 -6.49 -0.53
CA ALA A 76 -4.59 -7.89 -0.13
C ALA A 76 -3.81 -8.87 -1.03
N GLY A 77 -3.83 -8.64 -2.35
CA GLY A 77 -3.09 -9.44 -3.32
C GLY A 77 -1.57 -9.30 -3.18
N ALA A 78 -1.08 -8.10 -2.89
CA ALA A 78 0.33 -7.84 -2.60
C ALA A 78 0.76 -8.53 -1.30
N ALA A 79 -0.03 -8.43 -0.23
CA ALA A 79 0.22 -9.11 1.04
C ALA A 79 0.41 -10.62 0.84
N ARG A 80 -0.51 -11.26 0.09
CA ARG A 80 -0.41 -12.67 -0.24
C ARG A 80 0.86 -13.03 -1.01
N GLN A 81 1.27 -12.18 -1.97
CA GLN A 81 2.49 -12.41 -2.77
C GLN A 81 3.76 -12.23 -1.94
N LEU A 82 3.75 -11.31 -0.98
CA LEU A 82 4.89 -11.01 -0.11
C LEU A 82 4.94 -11.91 1.14
N GLY A 83 3.94 -12.79 1.34
CA GLY A 83 3.83 -13.61 2.56
C GLY A 83 3.49 -12.81 3.82
N LEU A 84 2.86 -11.65 3.66
CA LEU A 84 2.44 -10.78 4.75
C LEU A 84 0.96 -11.01 5.09
N ARG A 85 0.62 -10.84 6.37
CA ARG A 85 -0.76 -10.73 6.84
C ARG A 85 -1.34 -9.40 6.39
N PHE A 86 -2.62 -9.38 6.07
CA PHE A 86 -3.36 -8.17 5.71
C PHE A 86 -4.40 -7.87 6.79
N ALA A 87 -4.22 -6.76 7.50
CA ALA A 87 -5.09 -6.33 8.59
C ALA A 87 -5.57 -4.88 8.35
N ARG A 88 -6.60 -4.48 9.10
CA ARG A 88 -7.20 -3.16 9.04
C ARG A 88 -7.42 -2.63 10.45
N GLU A 89 -7.02 -1.40 10.68
CA GLU A 89 -7.24 -0.65 11.91
C GLU A 89 -7.99 0.66 11.59
N PRO A 90 -8.98 1.07 12.41
CA PRO A 90 -9.59 2.38 12.27
C PRO A 90 -8.53 3.47 12.49
N PHE A 91 -8.36 4.40 11.55
CA PHE A 91 -7.23 5.34 11.57
C PHE A 91 -7.61 6.82 11.58
N PHE A 92 -8.84 7.17 11.24
CA PHE A 92 -9.38 8.50 11.50
C PHE A 92 -10.85 8.39 11.92
N ASN A 93 -11.13 8.71 13.19
CA ASN A 93 -12.51 9.02 13.59
C ASN A 93 -12.85 10.39 12.99
N ALA A 94 -14.01 10.48 12.33
CA ALA A 94 -14.51 11.68 11.66
C ALA A 94 -14.60 12.93 12.58
N ASP A 95 -14.43 12.75 13.89
CA ASP A 95 -14.54 13.79 14.92
C ASP A 95 -13.32 14.73 15.01
N LEU A 96 -12.25 14.50 14.24
CA LEU A 96 -11.01 15.32 14.30
C LEU A 96 -10.88 16.40 13.21
N PHE A 97 -11.82 16.50 12.27
CA PHE A 97 -11.76 17.48 11.17
C PHE A 97 -13.06 18.27 11.04
N VAL A 98 -12.93 19.59 10.85
CA VAL A 98 -14.04 20.55 10.76
C VAL A 98 -14.77 20.48 9.41
N ASP A 99 -14.16 19.83 8.40
CA ASP A 99 -14.77 19.61 7.09
C ASP A 99 -14.96 18.11 6.80
N SER A 100 -16.04 17.82 6.08
CA SER A 100 -16.55 16.49 5.73
C SER A 100 -15.53 15.68 4.92
N HIS A 101 -14.65 14.95 5.61
CA HIS A 101 -13.79 13.94 5.02
C HIS A 101 -14.37 12.54 5.21
N GLU A 102 -14.25 11.71 4.17
CA GLU A 102 -14.58 10.30 4.24
C GLU A 102 -13.60 9.58 5.19
N PRO A 103 -14.07 8.70 6.08
CA PRO A 103 -13.21 7.98 7.01
C PRO A 103 -12.21 7.14 6.22
N GLU A 104 -10.92 7.30 6.47
CA GLU A 104 -9.89 6.42 5.93
C GLU A 104 -9.47 5.38 6.98
N ASP A 105 -9.50 4.11 6.60
CA ASP A 105 -8.98 3.01 7.40
C ASP A 105 -7.48 2.82 7.12
N LEU A 106 -6.69 2.51 8.15
CA LEU A 106 -5.30 2.09 7.98
C LEU A 106 -5.25 0.60 7.70
N TYR A 107 -4.63 0.25 6.59
CA TYR A 107 -4.33 -1.13 6.24
C TYR A 107 -2.87 -1.44 6.53
N LEU A 108 -2.66 -2.60 7.14
CA LEU A 108 -1.35 -3.07 7.58
C LEU A 108 -1.02 -4.38 6.87
N LEU A 109 0.14 -4.41 6.23
CA LEU A 109 0.77 -5.60 5.70
C LEU A 109 1.97 -5.92 6.56
N THR A 110 1.85 -6.93 7.42
CA THR A 110 2.84 -7.25 8.45
C THR A 110 3.26 -8.71 8.40
N PRO A 111 4.46 -9.07 8.88
CA PRO A 111 4.81 -10.48 9.07
C PRO A 111 3.77 -11.19 9.96
N ALA A 112 3.64 -12.51 9.78
CA ALA A 112 2.91 -13.33 10.76
C ALA A 112 3.56 -13.18 12.14
N ASP A 113 2.76 -13.10 13.21
CA ASP A 113 3.32 -13.17 14.56
C ASP A 113 3.94 -14.55 14.70
N ILE A 114 5.26 -14.61 14.76
CA ILE A 114 5.95 -15.76 15.33
C ILE A 114 5.74 -15.66 16.84
N HIS A 115 4.63 -16.22 17.32
CA HIS A 115 4.58 -16.60 18.72
C HIS A 115 5.60 -17.74 18.88
N GLU A 116 6.76 -17.42 19.45
CA GLU A 116 7.62 -18.40 20.14
C GLU A 116 6.98 -18.83 21.46
#